data_AF-A0A653HAK4-F1
#
_entry.id   AF-A0A653HAK4-F1
#
_cell.length_a   1.000
_cell.length_b   1.000
_cell.length_c   1.000
_cell.angle_alpha   90.00
_cell.angle_beta   90.00
_cell.angle_gamma   90.00
#
_symmetry.space_group_name_H-M   'P 1'
#
loop_
_entity.id
_entity.type
_entity.pdbx_description
1 polymer ?
#
loop_
_entity_poly.entity_id
_entity_poly.type
_entity_poly.pdbx_seq_one_letter_code
_entity_poly.pdbx_strand_id
1 'polypeptide(L)' 'FKIQCYDTLTGIKIFIVHKDDLNIELNTYLKKVYELYSDVILKNPFYDIDMPIRSTVFNEHIEKLFSNII' A
#
# COMPACT_ATOMS: atom_id res chain seq x y z
N PHE A 1 7.95 -2.22 18.11
CA PHE A 1 7.54 -2.29 16.70
C PHE A 1 6.06 -2.62 16.70
N LYS A 2 5.26 -1.86 15.96
CA LYS A 2 3.82 -2.10 15.79
C LYS A 2 3.53 -2.55 14.37
N ILE A 3 2.56 -3.44 14.24
CA ILE A 3 2.01 -3.89 12.98
C ILE A 3 0.58 -3.40 12.91
N GLN A 4 0.24 -2.73 11.81
CA GLN A 4 -1.13 -2.33 11.52
C GLN A 4 -1.58 -3.01 10.24
N CYS A 5 -2.86 -3.38 10.19
CA CYS A 5 -3.48 -4.06 9.07
C CYS A 5 -4.67 -3.25 8.58
N TYR A 6 -4.73 -3.03 7.27
CA TYR A 6 -5.90 -2.53 6.58
C TYR A 6 -6.55 -3.66 5.79
N ASP A 7 -7.76 -4.00 6.18
CA ASP A 7 -8.57 -5.05 5.58
C ASP A 7 -9.59 -4.44 4.62
N THR A 8 -9.56 -4.87 3.36
CA THR A 8 -10.53 -4.40 2.36
C THR A 8 -11.73 -5.32 2.26
N LEU A 9 -12.84 -4.79 1.73
CA LEU A 9 -14.05 -5.58 1.47
C LEU A 9 -13.84 -6.70 0.43
N THR A 10 -12.80 -6.57 -0.40
CA THR A 10 -12.41 -7.58 -1.40
C THR A 10 -11.51 -8.69 -0.83
N GLY A 11 -11.19 -8.63 0.47
CA GLY A 11 -10.35 -9.63 1.14
C GLY A 11 -8.84 -9.39 1.04
N ILE A 12 -8.42 -8.25 0.47
CA ILE A 12 -7.00 -7.86 0.42
C ILE A 12 -6.60 -7.29 1.78
N LYS A 13 -5.46 -7.74 2.30
CA LYS A 13 -4.90 -7.30 3.58
C LYS A 13 -3.59 -6.58 3.34
N ILE A 14 -3.51 -5.32 3.74
CA ILE A 14 -2.30 -4.50 3.62
C ILE A 14 -1.72 -4.29 5.00
N PHE A 15 -0.49 -4.76 5.21
CA PHE A 15 0.21 -4.64 6.47
C PHE A 15 1.30 -3.58 6.40
N ILE A 16 1.45 -2.79 7.47
CA ILE A 16 2.58 -1.89 7.66
C ILE A 16 3.23 -2.14 9.01
N VAL A 17 4.56 -2.16 9.02
CA VAL A 17 5.37 -2.32 10.23
C VAL A 17 6.11 -1.02 10.49
N HIS A 18 5.95 -0.47 11.68
CA HIS A 18 6.59 0.79 12.06
C HIS A 18 7.13 0.76 13.49
N LYS A 19 7.98 1.74 13.82
CA LYS A 19 8.46 1.95 15.20
C LYS A 19 7.33 2.51 16.07
N ASP A 20 7.39 2.20 17.36
CA ASP A 20 6.35 2.62 18.32
C ASP A 20 6.23 4.14 18.47
N ASP A 21 7.32 4.86 18.23
CA ASP A 21 7.40 6.31 18.42
C ASP A 21 6.74 7.11 17.29
N LEU A 22 6.21 6.44 16.27
CA LEU A 22 5.56 7.08 15.12
C LEU A 22 4.14 7.53 15.50
N ASN A 23 3.97 8.82 15.83
CA ASN A 23 2.67 9.44 16.12
C ASN A 23 1.96 9.91 14.83
N ILE A 24 1.81 9.02 13.84
CA ILE A 24 1.15 9.33 12.56
C ILE A 24 -0.03 8.37 12.35
N GLU A 25 -1.13 8.90 11.84
CA GLU A 25 -2.30 8.09 11.48
C GLU A 25 -2.06 7.34 10.15
N LEU A 26 -1.46 6.16 10.23
CA LEU A 26 -1.12 5.34 9.07
C LEU A 26 -2.34 4.74 8.35
N ASN A 27 -3.53 4.70 8.98
CA ASN A 27 -4.76 4.21 8.34
C ASN A 27 -5.07 4.99 7.04
N THR A 28 -4.87 6.31 7.05
CA THR A 28 -5.06 7.16 5.86
C THR A 28 -4.07 6.81 4.75
N TYR A 29 -2.83 6.47 5.12
CA TYR A 29 -1.81 6.04 4.17
C TYR A 29 -2.12 4.67 3.59
N LEU A 30 -2.53 3.71 4.42
CA LEU A 30 -2.94 2.37 3.99
C LEU A 30 -4.12 2.42 3.00
N LYS A 31 -5.08 3.32 3.24
CA LYS A 31 -6.17 3.57 2.28
C LYS A 31 -5.66 4.10 0.94
N LYS A 32 -4.72 5.06 0.95
CA LYS A 32 -4.08 5.57 -0.29
C LYS A 32 -3.28 4.50 -1.03
N VAL A 33 -2.62 3.58 -0.30
CA VAL A 33 -1.94 2.43 -0.91
C VAL A 33 -2.95 1.54 -1.63
N TYR A 34 -4.13 1.30 -1.04
CA TYR A 34 -5.19 0.54 -1.70
C TYR A 34 -5.75 1.25 -2.95
N GLU A 35 -5.89 2.57 -2.90
CA GLU A 35 -6.29 3.38 -4.06
C GLU A 35 -5.26 3.24 -5.20
N LEU A 36 -3.95 3.38 -4.90
CA LEU A 36 -2.87 3.17 -5.88
C LEU A 36 -2.84 1.75 -6.44
N TYR A 37 -3.08 0.74 -5.60
CA TYR A 37 -3.18 -0.65 -6.03
C TYR A 37 -4.34 -0.81 -7.03
N SER A 38 -5.49 -0.22 -6.73
CA SER A 38 -6.66 -0.28 -7.61
C SER A 38 -6.41 0.43 -8.94
N ASP A 39 -5.70 1.55 -8.94
CA ASP A 39 -5.46 2.35 -10.15
C ASP A 39 -4.33 1.81 -11.04
N VAL A 40 -3.23 1.34 -10.46
CA VAL A 40 -2.03 0.96 -11.21
C VAL A 40 -2.01 -0.54 -11.52
N ILE A 41 -2.53 -1.36 -10.60
CA ILE A 41 -2.43 -2.81 -10.69
C ILE A 41 -3.72 -3.40 -11.26
N LEU A 42 -4.88 -3.14 -10.63
CA LEU A 42 -6.14 -3.75 -11.06
C LEU A 42 -6.62 -3.26 -12.44
N LYS A 43 -6.21 -2.06 -12.87
CA LYS A 43 -6.50 -1.55 -14.22
C LYS A 43 -5.53 -2.06 -15.29
N ASN A 44 -4.46 -2.76 -14.93
CA ASN A 44 -3.54 -3.32 -15.90
C ASN A 44 -4.09 -4.64 -16.45
N PRO A 45 -4.50 -4.70 -17.74
CA PRO A 45 -5.12 -5.90 -18.32
C PRO A 45 -4.16 -7.09 -18.45
N PHE A 46 -2.86 -6.88 -18.22
CA PHE A 46 -1.83 -7.92 -18.27
C PHE A 46 -1.36 -8.37 -16.89
N TYR A 47 -2.01 -7.91 -15.81
CA TYR A 47 -1.65 -8.29 -14.46
C TYR A 47 -2.49 -9.46 -13.95
N ASP A 48 -1.82 -10.56 -13.61
CA ASP A 48 -2.41 -11.68 -12.90
C ASP A 48 -2.43 -11.40 -11.39
N ILE A 49 -3.61 -11.49 -10.77
CA ILE A 49 -3.84 -11.14 -9.36
C ILE A 49 -2.99 -11.97 -8.38
N ASP A 50 -2.65 -13.21 -8.73
CA ASP A 50 -1.83 -14.11 -7.91
C ASP A 50 -0.32 -13.93 -8.10
N MET A 51 0.11 -13.02 -9.00
CA MET A 51 1.52 -12.74 -9.24
C MET A 51 2.02 -11.60 -8.36
N PRO A 52 3.30 -11.61 -7.96
CA PRO A 52 3.87 -10.51 -7.19
C PRO A 52 3.83 -9.19 -8.00
N ILE A 53 3.56 -8.08 -7.31
CA ILE A 53 3.56 -6.75 -7.91
C ILE A 53 5.00 -6.39 -8.34
N ARG A 54 5.22 -6.25 -9.66
CA ARG A 54 6.52 -5.87 -10.27
C ARG A 54 6.46 -4.53 -11.01
N SER A 55 5.40 -3.76 -10.80
CA SER A 55 5.22 -2.47 -11.47
C SER A 55 6.18 -1.42 -10.89
N THR A 56 7.08 -0.90 -11.72
CA THR A 56 7.98 0.20 -11.35
C THR A 56 7.20 1.46 -10.98
N VAL A 57 6.13 1.75 -11.74
CA VAL A 57 5.23 2.88 -11.51
C VAL A 57 4.53 2.78 -10.15
N PHE A 58 4.16 1.56 -9.72
CA PHE A 58 3.60 1.36 -8.39
C PHE A 58 4.63 1.68 -7.30
N ASN A 59 5.87 1.17 -7.45
CA ASN A 59 6.94 1.41 -6.49
C ASN A 59 7.25 2.91 -6.35
N GLU A 60 7.37 3.65 -7.46
CA GLU A 60 7.62 5.10 -7.46
C GLU A 60 6.52 5.88 -6.70
N HIS A 61 5.26 5.51 -6.91
CA HIS A 61 4.14 6.15 -6.19
C HIS A 61 4.15 5.84 -4.69
N ILE A 62 4.51 4.62 -4.31
CA ILE A 62 4.65 4.22 -2.90
C ILE A 62 5.79 5.01 -2.25
N GLU A 63 6.96 5.08 -2.88
CA GLU A 63 8.09 5.85 -2.37
C GLU A 63 7.70 7.32 -2.16
N LYS A 64 7.02 7.93 -3.15
CA LYS A 64 6.54 9.31 -3.06
C LYS A 64 5.48 9.51 -1.97
N LEU A 65 4.63 8.51 -1.72
CA LEU A 65 3.61 8.58 -0.67
C LEU A 65 4.25 8.61 0.72
N PHE A 66 5.29 7.81 0.93
CA PHE A 66 5.97 7.68 2.22
C PHE A 66 7.17 8.61 2.41
N SER A 67 7.64 9.29 1.37
CA SER A 67 8.75 10.27 1.46
C SER A 67 8.47 11.45 2.40
N ASN A 68 7.21 11.67 2.79
CA ASN A 68 6.82 12.71 3.74
C ASN A 68 6.77 12.22 5.19
N ILE A 69 6.95 10.91 5.42
CA ILE A 69 6.89 10.26 6.74
C ILE A 69 8.28 9.82 7.20
N ILE A 70 9.14 9.43 6.26
CA ILE A 70 10.53 9.01 6.48
C ILE A 70 11.43 10.24 6.41
#